data_AF-A0A645GRS2-F1
#
_entry.id   AF-A0A645GRS2-F1
#
_cell.length_a   1.000
_cell.length_b   1.000
_cell.length_c   1.000
_cell.angle_alpha   90.00
_cell.angle_beta   90.00
_cell.angle_gamma   90.00
#
_symmetry.space_group_name_H-M   'P 1'
#
loop_
_entity.id
_entity.type
_entity.pdbx_description
1 polymer ?
#
loop_
_entity_poly.entity_id
_entity_poly.type
_entity_poly.pdbx_seq_one_letter_code
_entity_poly.pdbx_strand_id
1 'polypeptide(L)'
;MSFVAVAPAAFRARRLKISLVFLHAEGTFSLWLTAGNRIIQAQTAEELAQKPLGTYSLSSLKPGVDAILSQEVPPPYAFDEPERLTARLIDAAERFFFDMKSLLEA
;
A
#
# COMPACT_ATOMS: atom_id res chain seq x y z
N MET A 1 -2.37 -9.10 12.01
CA MET A 1 -1.78 -8.08 11.14
C MET A 1 -1.07 -7.06 12.01
N SER A 2 0.13 -6.63 11.62
CA SER A 2 0.82 -5.46 12.18
C SER A 2 1.13 -4.50 11.04
N PHE A 3 1.14 -3.19 11.27
CA PHE A 3 1.43 -2.23 10.20
C PHE A 3 2.12 -0.97 10.71
N VAL A 4 2.84 -0.33 9.79
CA VAL A 4 3.36 1.02 9.93
C VAL A 4 2.84 1.84 8.77
N ALA A 5 2.23 2.99 9.07
CA ALA A 5 1.67 3.88 8.07
C ALA A 5 2.45 5.19 8.00
N VAL A 6 2.72 5.65 6.78
CA VAL A 6 3.28 6.96 6.49
C VAL A 6 2.28 7.76 5.67
N ALA A 7 2.24 9.07 5.89
CA ALA A 7 1.39 10.00 5.15
C ALA A 7 2.27 10.96 4.34
N PRO A 8 2.70 10.58 3.13
CA PRO A 8 3.52 11.44 2.28
C PRO A 8 2.85 12.79 2.04
N ALA A 9 3.63 13.87 2.01
CA ALA A 9 3.09 15.22 1.81
C ALA A 9 2.27 15.34 0.51
N ALA A 10 2.70 14.66 -0.56
CA ALA A 10 1.99 14.59 -1.85
C ALA A 10 0.55 14.05 -1.74
N PHE A 11 0.26 13.24 -0.71
CA PHE A 11 -1.04 12.58 -0.52
C PHE A 11 -1.92 13.27 0.53
N ARG A 12 -1.40 14.32 1.18
CA ARG A 12 -2.07 14.97 2.32
C ARG A 12 -3.41 15.59 1.94
N ALA A 13 -3.48 16.27 0.79
CA ALA A 13 -4.71 16.89 0.30
C ALA A 13 -5.82 15.86 0.02
N ARG A 14 -5.44 14.69 -0.51
CA ARG A 14 -6.34 13.56 -0.76
C ARG A 14 -6.61 12.73 0.51
N ARG A 15 -5.94 13.04 1.63
CA ARG A 15 -5.98 12.28 2.90
C ARG A 15 -5.66 10.79 2.70
N LEU A 16 -4.72 10.49 1.80
CA LEU A 16 -4.24 9.14 1.54
C LEU A 16 -2.93 8.87 2.30
N LYS A 17 -2.65 7.59 2.55
CA LYS A 17 -1.46 7.09 3.26
C LYS A 17 -0.93 5.84 2.57
N ILE A 18 0.34 5.55 2.78
CA ILE A 18 0.95 4.27 2.44
C ILE A 18 1.17 3.49 3.73
N SER A 19 0.73 2.24 3.76
CA SER A 19 0.94 1.35 4.88
C SER A 19 1.78 0.17 4.45
N LEU A 20 2.87 -0.09 5.17
CA LEU A 20 3.56 -1.38 5.13
C LEU A 20 2.89 -2.29 6.15
N VAL A 21 2.35 -3.39 5.67
CA VAL A 21 1.53 -4.33 6.44
C VAL A 21 2.22 -5.68 6.47
N PHE A 22 2.40 -6.23 7.66
CA PHE A 22 2.80 -7.62 7.83
C PHE A 22 1.58 -8.48 8.18
N LEU A 23 1.28 -9.41 7.30
CA LEU A 23 0.17 -10.34 7.39
C LEU A 23 0.64 -11.62 8.10
N HIS A 24 0.42 -11.68 9.42
CA HIS A 24 0.96 -12.73 10.30
C HIS A 24 0.59 -14.16 9.89
N ALA A 25 -0.62 -14.38 9.36
CA ALA A 25 -1.07 -15.74 9.03
C ALA A 25 -0.37 -16.27 7.76
N GLU A 26 -0.11 -15.37 6.81
CA GLU A 26 0.55 -15.63 5.54
C GLU A 26 2.07 -15.51 5.65
N GLY A 27 2.57 -14.81 6.67
CA GLY A 27 3.99 -14.50 6.85
C GLY A 27 4.52 -13.53 5.79
N THR A 28 3.67 -12.71 5.18
CA THR A 28 4.02 -11.85 4.04
C THR A 28 3.97 -10.36 4.37
N PHE A 29 4.75 -9.58 3.62
CA PHE A 29 4.65 -8.12 3.62
C PHE A 29 3.80 -7.65 2.45
N SER A 30 2.97 -6.63 2.69
CA SER A 30 2.17 -5.98 1.66
C SER A 30 2.19 -4.47 1.83
N LEU A 31 2.26 -3.76 0.71
CA LEU A 31 2.17 -2.30 0.63
C LEU A 31 0.76 -1.92 0.23
N TRP A 32 0.11 -1.09 1.04
CA TRP A 32 -1.27 -0.68 0.83
C TRP A 32 -1.36 0.83 0.64
N LEU A 33 -2.09 1.27 -0.39
CA LEU A 33 -2.65 2.61 -0.44
C LEU A 33 -3.92 2.62 0.43
N THR A 34 -3.98 3.50 1.42
CA THR A 34 -5.11 3.58 2.36
C THR A 34 -5.64 5.01 2.45
N ALA A 35 -6.89 5.18 2.89
CA ALA A 35 -7.52 6.49 3.06
C ALA A 35 -7.78 6.83 4.53
N GLY A 36 -7.87 8.12 4.82
CA GLY A 36 -8.17 8.63 6.17
C GLY A 36 -9.60 8.35 6.66
N ASN A 37 -10.52 7.94 5.79
CA ASN A 37 -11.87 7.47 6.14
C ASN A 37 -12.48 6.63 5.01
N ARG A 38 -13.61 5.96 5.30
CA ARG A 38 -14.30 5.06 4.36
C ARG A 38 -14.91 5.74 3.14
N ILE A 39 -15.32 7.01 3.25
CA ILE A 39 -15.89 7.76 2.12
C ILE A 39 -14.78 8.01 1.08
N ILE A 40 -13.64 8.52 1.52
CA ILE A 40 -12.47 8.77 0.66
C ILE A 40 -11.96 7.44 0.09
N GLN A 41 -11.94 6.38 0.89
CA GLN A 41 -11.54 5.05 0.43
C GLN A 41 -12.37 4.61 -0.79
N ALA A 42 -13.70 4.71 -0.69
CA ALA A 42 -14.62 4.30 -1.75
C ALA A 42 -14.45 5.17 -3.01
N GLN A 43 -14.39 6.50 -2.84
CA GLN A 43 -14.21 7.43 -3.95
C GLN A 43 -12.90 7.19 -4.71
N THR A 44 -11.79 7.02 -3.99
CA THR A 44 -10.49 6.76 -4.61
C THR A 44 -10.44 5.37 -5.25
N ALA A 45 -11.10 4.36 -4.65
CA ALA A 45 -11.19 3.03 -5.26
C ALA A 45 -11.97 3.06 -6.59
N GLU A 46 -13.06 3.82 -6.66
CA GLU A 46 -13.84 4.00 -7.89
C GLU A 46 -13.04 4.73 -8.97
N GLU A 47 -12.31 5.79 -8.61
CA GLU A 47 -11.40 6.51 -9.52
C GLU A 47 -10.33 5.57 -10.10
N LEU A 48 -9.69 4.76 -9.25
CA LEU A 48 -8.61 3.87 -9.65
C LEU A 48 -9.10 2.64 -10.40
N ALA A 49 -10.34 2.19 -10.18
CA ALA A 49 -10.93 1.05 -10.90
C ALA A 49 -11.00 1.27 -12.43
N GLN A 50 -10.98 2.52 -12.88
CA GLN A 50 -11.02 2.88 -14.31
C GLN A 50 -9.63 2.99 -14.96
N LYS A 51 -8.54 2.77 -14.19
CA LYS A 51 -7.17 2.96 -14.66
C LYS A 51 -6.47 1.61 -14.91
N PRO A 52 -5.46 1.56 -15.79
CA PRO A 52 -4.61 0.38 -15.94
C PRO A 52 -3.72 0.22 -14.68
N LEU A 53 -4.09 -0.70 -13.80
CA LEU A 53 -3.44 -0.90 -12.50
C LEU A 53 -2.17 -1.78 -12.56
N GLY A 54 -1.88 -2.43 -13.69
CA GLY A 54 -0.70 -3.29 -13.84
C GLY A 54 -0.69 -4.43 -12.82
N THR A 55 0.34 -4.50 -11.97
CA THR A 55 0.49 -5.54 -10.93
C THR A 55 -0.24 -5.23 -9.64
N TYR A 56 -0.88 -4.06 -9.53
CA TYR A 56 -1.57 -3.63 -8.31
C TYR A 56 -2.96 -4.25 -8.25
N SER A 57 -3.30 -4.75 -7.06
CA SER A 57 -4.63 -5.34 -6.82
C SER A 57 -5.55 -4.28 -6.23
N LEU A 58 -6.70 -4.06 -6.88
CA LEU A 58 -7.80 -3.30 -6.29
C LEU A 58 -8.45 -4.14 -5.20
N SER A 59 -8.49 -3.56 -4.00
CA SER A 59 -8.99 -4.24 -2.82
C SER A 59 -10.51 -4.39 -2.86
N SER A 60 -11.00 -5.54 -2.39
CA SER A 60 -12.42 -5.70 -2.05
C SER A 60 -12.66 -5.09 -0.67
N LEU A 61 -13.61 -4.16 -0.56
CA LEU A 61 -13.97 -3.51 0.70
C LEU A 61 -14.57 -4.53 1.69
N LYS A 62 -13.70 -5.20 2.46
CA LYS A 62 -14.06 -6.20 3.48
C LYS A 62 -13.73 -5.69 4.88
N PRO A 63 -14.45 -6.17 5.92
CA PRO A 63 -14.07 -5.88 7.31
C PRO A 63 -12.61 -6.24 7.58
N GLY A 64 -11.85 -5.31 8.18
CA GLY A 64 -10.42 -5.49 8.48
C GLY A 64 -9.45 -5.20 7.33
N VAL A 65 -9.94 -4.90 6.11
CA VAL A 65 -9.11 -4.46 4.98
C VAL A 65 -9.37 -2.98 4.71
N ASP A 66 -8.35 -2.16 4.96
CA ASP A 66 -8.37 -0.71 4.71
C ASP A 66 -7.64 -0.32 3.41
N ALA A 67 -7.11 -1.31 2.68
CA ALA A 67 -6.47 -1.10 1.39
C ALA A 67 -7.47 -0.59 0.34
N ILE A 68 -7.01 0.33 -0.50
CA ILE A 68 -7.59 0.71 -1.79
C ILE A 68 -6.88 -0.10 -2.88
N LEU A 69 -5.56 0.11 -3.00
CA LEU A 69 -4.66 -0.72 -3.79
C LEU A 69 -3.70 -1.45 -2.87
N SER A 70 -3.31 -2.65 -3.25
CA SER A 70 -2.27 -3.41 -2.56
C SER A 70 -1.28 -4.04 -3.54
N GLN A 71 -0.08 -4.27 -3.02
CA GLN A 71 0.96 -5.09 -3.65
C GLN A 71 1.60 -5.96 -2.58
N GLU A 72 1.82 -7.24 -2.87
CA GLU A 72 2.66 -8.08 -2.02
C GLU A 72 4.14 -7.80 -2.32
N VAL A 73 4.97 -7.72 -1.28
CA VAL A 73 6.43 -7.71 -1.44
C VAL A 73 6.87 -9.17 -1.44
N PRO A 74 7.40 -9.73 -2.54
CA PRO A 74 7.57 -11.18 -2.66
C PRO A 74 8.64 -11.74 -1.68
N PRO A 75 8.53 -13.00 -1.24
CA PRO A 75 9.61 -13.69 -0.52
C PRO A 75 10.85 -13.95 -1.41
N PRO A 76 12.01 -14.31 -0.84
CA PRO A 76 12.29 -14.60 0.58
C PRO A 76 12.53 -13.35 1.43
N TYR A 77 12.22 -13.42 2.73
CA TYR A 77 12.52 -12.35 3.70
C TYR A 77 13.68 -12.80 4.61
N ALA A 78 14.77 -12.03 4.61
CA ALA A 78 15.91 -12.27 5.50
C ALA A 78 15.61 -11.74 6.90
N PHE A 79 14.78 -12.45 7.67
CA PHE A 79 14.39 -12.03 9.03
C PHE A 79 15.56 -12.04 10.02
N ASP A 80 16.63 -12.78 9.71
CA ASP A 80 17.91 -12.83 10.41
C ASP A 80 18.87 -11.68 10.04
N GLU A 81 18.57 -10.93 8.96
CA GLU A 81 19.31 -9.74 8.52
C GLU A 81 18.37 -8.51 8.52
N PRO A 82 18.00 -7.97 9.70
CA PRO A 82 16.96 -6.94 9.81
C PRO A 82 17.26 -5.67 9.01
N GLU A 83 18.51 -5.22 8.95
CA GLU A 83 18.92 -4.04 8.17
C GLU A 83 18.68 -4.27 6.66
N ARG A 84 19.01 -5.46 6.16
CA ARG A 84 18.81 -5.84 4.76
C ARG A 84 17.33 -5.95 4.42
N LEU A 85 16.53 -6.55 5.30
CA LEU A 85 15.09 -6.62 5.16
C LEU A 85 14.47 -5.22 5.16
N THR A 86 14.87 -4.36 6.11
CA THR A 86 14.40 -2.97 6.18
C THR A 86 14.72 -2.18 4.93
N ALA A 87 15.97 -2.23 4.43
CA ALA A 87 16.35 -1.54 3.19
C ALA A 87 15.48 -1.97 2.00
N ARG A 88 15.24 -3.28 1.86
CA ARG A 88 14.39 -3.83 0.81
C ARG A 88 12.93 -3.36 0.91
N LEU A 89 12.39 -3.31 2.13
CA LEU A 89 11.02 -2.85 2.37
C LEU A 89 10.87 -1.34 2.11
N ILE A 90 11.89 -0.55 2.41
CA ILE A 90 11.95 0.88 2.06
C ILE A 90 11.99 1.06 0.55
N ASP A 91 12.88 0.37 -0.16
CA ASP A 91 12.97 0.44 -1.63
C ASP A 91 11.63 0.09 -2.29
N ALA A 92 10.94 -0.94 -1.79
CA ALA A 92 9.62 -1.32 -2.28
C ALA A 92 8.57 -0.23 -1.98
N ALA A 93 8.58 0.35 -0.77
CA ALA A 93 7.66 1.42 -0.39
C ALA A 93 7.88 2.70 -1.21
N GLU A 94 9.12 3.05 -1.55
CA GLU A 94 9.44 4.20 -2.40
C GLU A 94 8.92 4.01 -3.83
N ARG A 95 9.16 2.84 -4.43
CA ARG A 95 8.60 2.51 -5.75
C ARG A 95 7.09 2.57 -5.75
N PHE A 96 6.46 1.95 -4.75
CA PHE A 96 5.02 2.01 -4.56
C PHE A 96 4.53 3.45 -4.44
N PHE A 97 5.23 4.32 -3.70
CA PHE A 97 4.89 5.74 -3.60
C PHE A 97 4.88 6.45 -4.95
N PHE A 98 5.93 6.30 -5.76
CA PHE A 98 6.02 6.95 -7.06
C PHE A 98 4.94 6.45 -8.03
N ASP A 99 4.64 5.15 -8.00
CA ASP A 99 3.60 4.56 -8.84
C ASP A 99 2.20 5.03 -8.42
N MET A 100 1.90 5.05 -7.11
CA MET A 100 0.63 5.57 -6.59
C MET A 100 0.46 7.05 -6.92
N LYS A 101 1.54 7.84 -6.82
CA LYS A 101 1.52 9.24 -7.21
C LYS A 101 1.15 9.39 -8.69
N SER A 102 1.81 8.63 -9.56
CA SER A 102 1.56 8.66 -11.00
C SER A 102 0.12 8.24 -11.34
N LEU A 103 -0.39 7.18 -10.70
CA LEU A 103 -1.76 6.70 -10.87
C LEU A 103 -2.81 7.71 -10.39
N LEU A 104 -2.51 8.54 -9.39
CA LEU A 104 -3.43 9.55 -8.87
C LEU A 104 -3.40 10.86 -9.67
N GLU A 105 -2.30 11.15 -10.36
CA GLU A 105 -2.13 12.37 -11.18
C GLU A 105 -2.58 12.18 -12.65
N ALA A 106 -2.59 10.95 -13.17
CA ALA A 106 -3.06 10.60 -14.51
C ALA A 106 -4.59 10.68 -14.66
#